data_AF-A0A517NAU3-F1
#
_entry.id   AF-A0A517NAU3-F1
#
_cell.length_a   1.000
_cell.length_b   1.000
_cell.length_c   1.000
_cell.angle_alpha   90.00
_cell.angle_beta   90.00
_cell.angle_gamma   90.00
#
_symmetry.space_group_name_H-M   'P 1'
#
loop_
_entity.id
_entity.type
_entity.pdbx_description
1 polymer ?
#
loop_
_entity_poly.entity_id
_entity_poly.type
_entity_poly.pdbx_seq_one_letter_code
_entity_poly.pdbx_strand_id
1 'polypeptide(L)' 'MKTNIEMRALKSLVSWKSLFAEEVTAEAKLLASQGAAPETVTLDDYQRAAPIAAATLLERIASETTASADSKDV' A
#
# COMPACT_ATOMS: atom_id res chain seq x y z
N MET A 1 -3.70 -8.14 -29.00
CA MET A 1 -2.34 -8.55 -28.58
C MET A 1 -2.42 -8.99 -27.13
N LYS A 2 -1.96 -10.19 -26.76
CA LYS A 2 -1.95 -10.66 -25.36
C LYS A 2 -0.58 -10.31 -24.75
N THR A 3 -0.59 -9.54 -23.67
CA THR A 3 0.60 -9.22 -22.88
C THR A 3 0.75 -10.28 -21.79
N ASN A 4 1.91 -10.94 -21.72
CA ASN A 4 2.23 -11.84 -20.62
C ASN A 4 2.90 -11.05 -19.49
N ILE A 5 2.49 -11.31 -18.25
CA ILE A 5 3.10 -10.72 -17.06
C ILE A 5 4.04 -11.75 -16.45
N GLU A 6 5.28 -11.37 -16.16
CA GLU A 6 6.22 -12.24 -15.47
C GLU A 6 5.69 -12.64 -14.10
N MET A 7 5.94 -13.88 -13.67
CA MET A 7 5.41 -14.39 -12.40
C MET A 7 5.85 -13.56 -11.19
N ARG A 8 7.09 -13.04 -11.20
CA ARG A 8 7.58 -12.16 -10.12
C ARG A 8 6.81 -10.84 -10.09
N ALA A 9 6.61 -10.21 -11.25
CA ALA A 9 5.84 -8.97 -11.35
C ALA A 9 4.39 -9.15 -10.87
N LEU A 10 3.76 -10.29 -11.20
CA LEU A 10 2.43 -10.62 -10.71
C LEU A 10 2.40 -10.76 -9.18
N LYS A 11 3.37 -11.46 -8.59
CA LYS A 11 3.47 -11.64 -7.14
C LYS A 11 3.65 -10.30 -6.41
N SER A 12 4.54 -9.44 -6.90
CA SER A 12 4.74 -8.10 -6.34
C SER A 12 3.46 -7.27 -6.43
N LEU A 13 2.78 -7.26 -7.59
CA LEU A 13 1.52 -6.52 -7.74
C LEU A 13 0.42 -6.98 -6.78
N VAL A 14 0.29 -8.30 -6.56
CA VAL A 14 -0.66 -8.83 -5.58
C VAL A 14 -0.29 -8.38 -4.16
N SER A 15 0.99 -8.50 -3.80
CA SER A 15 1.50 -8.05 -2.50
C SER A 15 1.21 -6.56 -2.25
N TRP A 16 1.52 -5.71 -3.23
CA TRP A 16 1.31 -4.26 -3.13
C TRP A 16 -0.17 -3.89 -3.00
N LYS A 17 -1.08 -4.60 -3.68
CA LYS A 17 -2.53 -4.39 -3.53
C LYS A 17 -3.01 -4.72 -2.11
N SER A 18 -2.57 -5.85 -1.57
CA SER A 18 -2.91 -6.24 -0.19
C SER A 18 -2.38 -5.23 0.81
N LEU A 19 -1.10 -4.87 0.69
CA LEU A 19 -0.47 -3.90 1.59
C LEU A 19 -1.18 -2.54 1.55
N PHE A 20 -1.47 -2.02 0.35
CA PHE A 20 -2.20 -0.76 0.23
C PHE A 20 -3.56 -0.83 0.92
N ALA A 21 -4.33 -1.90 0.72
CA ALA A 21 -5.64 -2.05 1.34
C ALA A 21 -5.56 -2.13 2.88
N GLU A 22 -4.54 -2.82 3.40
CA GLU A 22 -4.27 -2.92 4.84
C GLU A 22 -3.94 -1.55 5.44
N GLU A 23 -3.03 -0.79 4.84
CA GLU A 23 -2.63 0.53 5.36
C GLU A 23 -3.75 1.56 5.22
N VAL A 24 -4.50 1.53 4.11
CA VAL A 24 -5.71 2.37 3.96
C VAL A 24 -6.70 2.09 5.08
N THR A 25 -6.87 0.82 5.46
CA THR A 25 -7.79 0.43 6.54
C THR A 25 -7.27 0.86 7.91
N ALA A 26 -5.97 0.72 8.17
CA ALA A 26 -5.37 1.14 9.42
C ALA A 26 -5.49 2.66 9.61
N GLU A 27 -5.15 3.43 8.58
CA GLU A 27 -5.19 4.89 8.63
C GLU A 27 -6.62 5.42 8.68
N ALA A 28 -7.56 4.80 7.95
CA ALA A 28 -8.97 5.19 8.02
C ALA A 28 -9.58 4.95 9.42
N LYS A 29 -9.18 3.86 10.10
CA LYS A 29 -9.57 3.62 11.50
C LYS A 29 -8.99 4.67 12.44
N LEU A 30 -7.74 5.08 12.23
CA LEU A 30 -7.11 6.13 13.01
C LEU A 30 -7.85 7.46 12.83
N LEU A 31 -8.15 7.85 11.59
CA LEU A 31 -8.91 9.07 11.28
C LEU A 31 -10.32 9.04 11.88
N ALA A 32 -11.04 7.93 11.74
CA ALA A 32 -12.37 7.76 12.31
C ALA A 32 -12.35 7.95 13.84
N SER A 33 -11.35 7.36 14.52
CA SER A 33 -11.20 7.45 15.98
C SER A 33 -11.01 8.87 16.53
N GLN A 34 -10.58 9.81 15.67
CA GLN A 34 -10.38 11.23 16.00
C GLN A 34 -11.62 12.09 15.67
N GLY A 35 -12.61 11.53 14.97
CA GLY A 35 -13.80 12.21 14.51
C GLY A 35 -14.98 12.13 15.48
N ALA A 36 -16.14 12.57 14.99
CA ALA A 36 -17.38 12.60 15.76
C ALA A 36 -18.04 11.22 15.95
N ALA A 37 -17.66 10.22 15.16
CA ALA A 37 -18.20 8.86 15.19
C ALA A 37 -17.08 7.80 15.22
N PRO A 38 -16.36 7.66 16.34
CA PRO A 38 -15.13 6.86 16.44
C PRO A 38 -15.32 5.35 16.20
N GLU A 39 -16.56 4.87 16.25
CA GLU A 39 -16.93 3.47 16.04
C GLU A 39 -17.19 3.14 14.55
N THR A 40 -17.26 4.14 13.68
CA THR A 40 -17.66 3.96 12.27
C THR A 40 -16.63 4.56 11.33
N VAL A 41 -16.00 3.70 10.53
CA VAL A 41 -15.15 4.15 9.42
C VAL A 41 -16.04 4.54 8.24
N THR A 42 -15.94 5.78 7.80
CA THR A 42 -16.74 6.33 6.71
C THR A 42 -15.97 6.29 5.38
N LEU A 43 -16.67 6.58 4.29
CA LEU A 43 -16.02 6.76 2.98
C LEU A 43 -15.04 7.95 3.01
N ASP A 44 -15.32 9.02 3.75
CA ASP A 44 -14.42 10.18 3.87
C ASP A 44 -13.10 9.78 4.55
N ASP A 45 -13.15 8.96 5.60
CA ASP A 45 -11.95 8.44 6.26
C ASP A 45 -11.09 7.63 5.30
N TYR A 46 -11.72 6.77 4.49
CA TYR A 46 -11.01 6.03 3.44
C TYR A 46 -10.42 6.93 2.36
N GLN A 47 -11.14 7.96 1.93
CA GLN A 47 -10.66 8.91 0.92
C GLN A 47 -9.46 9.71 1.42
N ARG A 48 -9.44 10.06 2.71
CA ARG A 48 -8.33 10.76 3.37
C ARG A 48 -7.15 9.86 3.68
N ALA A 49 -7.40 8.59 4.02
CA ALA A 49 -6.38 7.57 4.26
C ALA A 49 -5.65 7.13 2.99
N ALA A 50 -6.35 7.04 1.86
CA ALA A 50 -5.81 6.58 0.58
C ALA A 50 -4.48 7.25 0.15
N PRO A 51 -4.34 8.60 0.12
CA PRO A 51 -3.09 9.23 -0.26
C PRO A 51 -1.95 8.97 0.74
N ILE A 52 -2.24 8.79 2.03
CA ILE A 52 -1.24 8.49 3.07
C ILE A 52 -0.69 7.08 2.85
N ALA A 53 -1.58 6.09 2.71
CA ALA A 53 -1.20 4.71 2.42
C ALA A 53 -0.45 4.55 1.08
N ALA A 54 -0.77 5.39 0.09
CA ALA A 54 -0.05 5.40 -1.18
C ALA A 54 1.41 5.85 -1.00
N ALA A 55 1.68 6.85 -0.15
CA ALA A 55 3.04 7.27 0.16
C ALA A 55 3.84 6.14 0.83
N THR A 56 3.25 5.45 1.81
CA THR A 56 3.86 4.29 2.47
C THR A 56 4.16 3.17 1.48
N LEU A 57 3.24 2.87 0.55
CA LEU A 57 3.48 1.87 -0.49
C LEU A 57 4.68 2.26 -1.38
N LEU A 58 4.76 3.54 -1.80
CA LEU A 58 5.87 4.03 -2.62
C LEU A 58 7.23 3.87 -1.92
N GLU A 59 7.30 4.14 -0.62
CA GLU A 59 8.51 3.95 0.20
C GLU A 59 8.94 2.48 0.25
N ARG A 60 7.99 1.55 0.40
CA ARG A 60 8.29 0.11 0.39
C ARG A 60 8.78 -0.36 -0.98
N ILE A 61 8.14 0.07 -2.06
CA ILE A 61 8.57 -0.25 -3.44
C ILE A 61 10.00 0.27 -3.69
N ALA A 62 10.30 1.49 -3.24
CA ALA A 62 11.65 2.05 -3.34
C ALA A 62 12.68 1.19 -2.57
N SER A 63 12.33 0.72 -1.38
CA SER A 63 13.18 -0.13 -0.54
C SER A 63 13.42 -1.53 -1.14
N GLU A 64 12.40 -2.12 -1.78
CA GLU A 64 12.55 -3.38 -2.52
C GLU A 64 13.49 -3.24 -3.73
N THR A 65 13.51 -2.06 -4.34
CA THR A 65 14.37 -1.75 -5.49
C THR A 65 15.83 -1.61 -5.06
N THR A 66 16.11 -0.92 -3.95
CA THR A 66 17.46 -0.74 -3.43
C THR A 66 18.05 -2.04 -2.88
N ALA A 67 17.27 -2.87 -2.18
CA ALA A 67 17.69 -4.19 -1.72
C ALA A 67 18.07 -5.13 -2.87
N SER A 68 17.40 -5.02 -4.02
CA SER A 68 17.74 -5.79 -5.22
C SER A 68 19.03 -5.31 -5.92
N ALA A 69 19.48 -4.08 -5.69
CA ALA A 69 20.73 -3.55 -6.25
C ALA A 69 21.94 -3.99 -5.42
N ASP A 70 21.81 -4.01 -4.09
CA ASP A 70 22.88 -4.39 -3.15
C ASP A 70 23.23 -5.89 -3.24
N SER A 71 22.27 -6.73 -3.64
CA SER A 71 22.47 -8.18 -3.79
C SER A 71 23.23 -8.58 -5.08
N LYS A 72 23.68 -7.62 -5.90
CA LYS A 72 24.46 -7.90 -7.13
C LYS A 72 25.98 -7.73 -6.96
N ASP A 73 26.45 -7.31 -5.81
CA ASP A 73 27.89 -7.06 -5.53
C ASP A 73 28.55 -8.14 -4.62
N VAL A 74 28.02 -9.38 -4.61
CA VAL A 74 28.66 -10.55 -3.95
C VAL A 74 28.81 -11.72 -4.91
#